data_AF-A0A7V4Q450-F1
#
_entry.id   AF-A0A7V4Q450-F1
#
_cell.length_a   1.000
_cell.length_b   1.000
_cell.length_c   1.000
_cell.angle_alpha   90.00
_cell.angle_beta   90.00
_cell.angle_gamma   90.00
#
_symmetry.space_group_name_H-M   'P 1'
#
loop_
_entity.id
_entity.type
_entity.pdbx_description
1 polymer ?
#
loop_
_entity_poly.entity_id
_entity_poly.type
_entity_poly.pdbx_seq_one_letter_code
_entity_poly.pdbx_strand_id
1 'polypeptide(L)' 'MSDLKESLIAMRQMAKTRIRMLTEGITFHDAERKAYYLREYEARVRELDQLIRRLSLKLVRPHK' A
#
# COMPACT_ATOMS: atom_id res chain seq x y z
N MET A 1 0.01 18.32 8.13
CA MET A 1 1.09 17.32 7.92
C MET A 1 0.71 15.91 8.39
N SER A 2 -0.16 15.70 9.39
CA SER A 2 -0.67 14.35 9.73
C SER A 2 -1.50 13.74 8.61
N ASP A 3 -2.29 14.58 7.92
CA ASP A 3 -3.25 14.18 6.89
C ASP A 3 -2.62 13.41 5.72
N LEU A 4 -1.42 13.81 5.28
CA LEU A 4 -0.69 13.10 4.22
C LEU A 4 -0.21 11.71 4.66
N LYS A 5 0.30 11.59 5.90
CA LYS A 5 0.77 10.30 6.42
C LYS A 5 -0.40 9.36 6.65
N GLU A 6 -1.49 9.86 7.19
CA GLU A 6 -2.74 9.11 7.39
C GLU A 6 -3.32 8.65 6.06
N SER A 7 -3.33 9.52 5.04
CA SER A 7 -3.74 9.16 3.67
C SER A 7 -2.89 8.02 3.09
N LEU A 8 -1.57 8.07 3.23
CA LEU A 8 -0.68 6.99 2.76
C LEU A 8 -0.93 5.67 3.51
N ILE A 9 -1.19 5.74 4.82
CA ILE A 9 -1.54 4.57 5.63
C ILE A 9 -2.88 3.98 5.15
N ALA A 10 -3.88 4.82 4.91
CA ALA A 10 -5.18 4.39 4.39
C ALA A 10 -5.05 3.71 3.02
N MET A 11 -4.28 4.32 2.09
CA MET A 11 -3.99 3.71 0.78
C MET A 11 -3.30 2.35 0.91
N ARG A 12 -2.37 2.22 1.86
CA ARG A 12 -1.68 0.94 2.11
C ARG A 12 -2.65 -0.11 2.62
N GLN A 13 -3.55 0.24 3.54
CA GLN A 13 -4.56 -0.70 4.04
C GLN A 13 -5.52 -1.13 2.94
N MET A 14 -5.95 -0.20 2.09
CA MET A 14 -6.79 -0.52 0.94
C MET A 14 -6.09 -1.51 -0.01
N ALA A 15 -4.82 -1.29 -0.35
CA ALA A 15 -4.06 -2.21 -1.20
C ALA A 15 -3.93 -3.60 -0.56
N LYS A 16 -3.69 -3.68 0.75
CA LYS A 16 -3.67 -4.96 1.49
C LYS A 16 -5.03 -5.68 1.48
N THR A 17 -6.13 -4.94 1.61
CA THR A 17 -7.48 -5.49 1.49
C THR A 17 -7.72 -6.07 0.09
N ARG A 18 -7.28 -5.38 -0.96
CA ARG A 18 -7.41 -5.89 -2.34
C ARG A 18 -6.59 -7.16 -2.57
N ILE A 19 -5.36 -7.23 -2.06
CA ILE A 19 -4.55 -8.45 -2.05
C ILE A 19 -5.31 -9.59 -1.38
N ARG A 20 -5.86 -9.35 -0.18
CA ARG A 20 -6.64 -10.35 0.56
C ARG A 20 -7.83 -10.87 -0.25
N MET A 21 -8.62 -9.96 -0.82
CA MET A 21 -9.77 -10.33 -1.66
C MET A 21 -9.37 -11.16 -2.88
N LEU A 22 -8.26 -10.80 -3.54
CA LEU A 22 -7.71 -11.58 -4.65
C LEU A 22 -7.35 -12.98 -4.16
N THR A 23 -6.54 -13.10 -3.10
CA THR A 23 -6.06 -14.37 -2.56
C THR A 23 -7.19 -15.29 -2.12
N GLU A 24 -8.17 -14.77 -1.38
CA GLU A 24 -9.35 -15.50 -0.88
C GLU A 24 -10.35 -15.86 -2.00
N GLY A 25 -10.13 -15.41 -3.25
CA GLY A 25 -10.99 -15.76 -4.39
C GLY A 25 -12.32 -15.02 -4.40
N ILE A 26 -12.41 -13.90 -3.67
CA ILE A 26 -13.62 -13.06 -3.60
C ILE A 26 -13.82 -12.25 -4.89
N THR A 27 -12.79 -12.15 -5.72
CA THR A 27 -12.81 -11.40 -6.99
C THR A 27 -13.13 -12.29 -8.19
N PHE A 28 -13.99 -11.80 -9.10
CA PHE A 28 -14.31 -12.46 -10.38
C PHE A 28 -13.25 -12.21 -11.47
N HIS A 29 -11.97 -12.49 -11.17
CA HIS A 29 -10.89 -12.43 -12.14
C HIS A 29 -10.44 -13.83 -12.55
N ASP A 30 -10.08 -14.00 -13.83
CA ASP A 30 -9.34 -15.19 -14.27
C ASP A 30 -7.96 -15.27 -13.58
N ALA A 31 -7.33 -16.43 -13.64
CA ALA A 31 -6.07 -16.70 -12.92
C ALA A 31 -4.93 -15.75 -13.34
N GLU A 32 -4.87 -15.39 -14.63
CA GLU A 32 -3.82 -14.53 -15.18
C GLU A 32 -3.99 -13.08 -14.68
N ARG A 33 -5.21 -12.55 -14.76
CA ARG A 33 -5.55 -11.22 -14.23
C ARG A 33 -5.39 -11.15 -12.72
N LYS A 34 -5.76 -12.21 -11.99
CA LYS A 34 -5.54 -12.31 -10.54
C LYS A 34 -4.06 -12.21 -10.20
N ALA A 35 -3.20 -12.94 -10.93
CA ALA A 35 -1.75 -12.87 -10.73
C ALA A 35 -1.16 -11.51 -11.11
N TYR A 36 -1.66 -10.88 -12.18
CA TYR A 36 -1.29 -9.52 -12.56
C TYR A 36 -1.62 -8.52 -11.44
N TYR A 37 -2.88 -8.45 -11.01
CA TYR A 37 -3.31 -7.50 -9.99
C TYR A 37 -2.65 -7.75 -8.63
N LEU A 38 -2.40 -9.00 -8.27
CA LEU A 38 -1.68 -9.33 -7.04
C LEU A 38 -0.28 -8.69 -7.05
N ARG A 39 0.48 -8.85 -8.14
CA ARG A 39 1.81 -8.25 -8.29
C ARG A 39 1.78 -6.71 -8.21
N GLU A 40 0.79 -6.10 -8.87
CA GLU A 40 0.62 -4.64 -8.87
C GLU A 40 0.32 -4.11 -7.46
N TYR A 41 -0.61 -4.74 -6.73
CA TYR A 41 -0.95 -4.32 -5.39
C TYR A 41 0.21 -4.55 -4.40
N GLU A 42 0.97 -5.63 -4.55
CA GLU A 42 2.17 -5.87 -3.74
C GLU A 42 3.26 -4.83 -4.00
N ALA A 43 3.50 -4.46 -5.26
CA ALA A 43 4.42 -3.40 -5.62
C ALA A 43 3.97 -2.07 -4.99
N ARG A 44 2.68 -1.76 -5.07
CA ARG A 44 2.12 -0.55 -4.49
C ARG A 44 2.26 -0.48 -2.97
N VAL A 45 2.08 -1.61 -2.27
CA VAL A 45 2.31 -1.68 -0.81
C VAL A 45 3.77 -1.36 -0.48
N ARG A 46 4.73 -1.91 -1.22
CA ARG A 46 6.16 -1.64 -1.02
C ARG A 46 6.50 -0.15 -1.21
N GLU A 47 5.95 0.49 -2.24
CA GLU A 47 6.12 1.93 -2.46
C GLU A 47 5.56 2.78 -1.31
N LEU A 48 4.34 2.47 -0.88
CA LEU A 48 3.67 3.19 0.21
C LEU A 48 4.45 3.05 1.52
N ASP A 49 4.95 1.85 1.83
CA ASP A 49 5.78 1.64 3.01
C ASP A 49 7.10 2.46 2.96
N GLN A 50 7.73 2.56 1.79
CA GLN A 50 8.91 3.43 1.62
C GLN A 50 8.57 4.91 1.84
N LEU A 51 7.46 5.40 1.29
CA LEU A 51 7.02 6.79 1.45
C LEU A 51 6.70 7.12 2.92
N ILE A 52 5.96 6.24 3.61
CA ILE A 52 5.63 6.38 5.03
C ILE A 52 6.91 6.40 5.88
N ARG A 53 7.88 5.54 5.58
CA ARG A 53 9.17 5.51 6.27
C ARG A 53 9.94 6.82 6.06
N ARG A 54 10.04 7.32 4.82
CA ARG A 54 10.72 8.59 4.51
C ARG A 54 10.09 9.78 5.23
N LEU A 55 8.76 9.87 5.26
CA LEU A 55 8.05 10.92 5.99
C LEU A 55 8.30 10.82 7.51
N SER A 56 8.31 9.60 8.05
CA SER A 56 8.56 9.40 9.48
C SER A 56 9.99 9.77 9.86
N LEU A 57 10.98 9.51 9.00
CA LEU A 57 12.37 9.94 9.21
C LEU A 57 12.55 11.46 9.12
N LYS A 58 11.84 12.13 8.21
CA LYS A 58 11.83 13.61 8.12
C LYS A 58 11.25 14.26 9.39
N LEU A 59 10.24 13.66 10.00
CA LEU A 59 9.63 14.16 11.24
C LEU A 59 10.57 14.05 12.46
N VAL A 60 11.45 13.04 12.50
CA VAL A 60 12.38 12.82 13.63
C VAL A 60 13.63 13.70 13.54
N ARG A 61 13.93 14.31 12.38
CA ARG A 61 14.97 15.34 12.26
C ARG A 61 14.32 16.72 12.38
N PRO A 62 14.21 17.31 13.59
CA PRO A 62 13.89 18.73 13.67
C PRO A 62 15.01 19.50 12.96
N HIS A 63 14.63 20.40 12.07
CA HIS A 63 15.53 21.39 11.50
C HIS A 63 16.24 22.12 12.66
N LYS A 64 17.56 22.02 12.70
CA LYS A 64 18.39 23.04 13.34
C LYS A 64 18.32 24.31 12.50
#